data_AF-A0A928D6A2-F1
#
_entry.id   AF-A0A928D6A2-F1
#
_cell.length_a   1.000
_cell.length_b   1.000
_cell.length_c   1.000
_cell.angle_alpha   90.00
_cell.angle_beta   90.00
_cell.angle_gamma   90.00
#
_symmetry.space_group_name_H-M   'P 1'
#
loop_
_entity.id
_entity.type
_entity.pdbx_description
1 polymer ?
#
loop_
_entity_poly.entity_id
_entity_poly.type
_entity_poly.pdbx_seq_one_letter_code
_entity_poly.pdbx_strand_id
1 'polypeptide(L)'
;MKRFRQGFTIVEMLVVIAVIAILAGAITVGVNGMFYKSRLGRAKAMRTLLQSGLETFYARTGEWPDPIQKLAEGTGANKDSILLSDNDADDCFRDIVRISVGPNAKPVMDPSGLFVAQGVDEGCTDIHRAWDTAVKHGIVNSGSRKCSGKCMRGRDFTEATKKGSANRIKLSSMNFGYQGPNHGRFCRFRLYYYPKSDTVKVLLQPAAERAHGKYPNGFIDD
;
A
#
# COMPACT_ATOMS: atom_id res chain seq x y z
N MET A 1 -28.92 -61.95 7.59
CA MET A 1 -27.79 -61.33 8.32
C MET A 1 -28.13 -59.88 8.67
N LYS A 2 -28.43 -59.57 9.93
CA LYS A 2 -28.65 -58.19 10.40
C LYS A 2 -27.30 -57.53 10.67
N ARG A 3 -26.94 -56.49 9.90
CA ARG A 3 -25.74 -55.68 10.14
C ARG A 3 -25.98 -54.83 11.39
N PHE A 4 -25.19 -55.04 12.45
CA PHE A 4 -25.10 -54.08 13.55
C PHE A 4 -24.47 -52.80 13.03
N ARG A 5 -25.25 -51.72 12.95
CA ARG A 5 -24.71 -50.37 12.74
C ARG A 5 -24.06 -49.96 14.06
N GLN A 6 -22.73 -50.06 14.12
CA GLN A 6 -21.95 -49.50 15.22
C GLN A 6 -22.14 -47.98 15.20
N GLY A 7 -22.78 -47.45 16.25
CA GLY A 7 -22.95 -46.01 16.45
C GLY A 7 -21.65 -45.37 16.92
N PHE A 8 -21.40 -44.15 16.47
CA PHE A 8 -20.26 -43.34 16.86
C PHE A 8 -20.31 -43.04 18.37
N THR A 9 -19.20 -43.23 19.08
CA THR A 9 -19.17 -43.03 20.53
C THR A 9 -19.01 -41.55 20.88
N ILE A 10 -19.60 -41.11 22.00
CA ILE A 10 -19.40 -39.74 22.52
C ILE A 10 -17.92 -39.48 22.80
N VAL A 11 -17.19 -40.51 23.23
CA VAL A 11 -15.75 -40.43 23.51
C VAL A 11 -14.95 -40.13 22.24
N GLU A 12 -15.27 -40.76 21.12
CA GLU A 12 -14.60 -40.45 19.84
C GLU A 12 -14.81 -38.99 19.43
N MET A 13 -16.01 -38.45 19.59
CA MET A 13 -16.25 -37.04 19.28
C MET A 13 -15.55 -36.10 20.26
N LEU A 14 -15.44 -36.48 21.54
CA LEU A 14 -14.78 -35.67 22.56
C LEU A 14 -13.26 -35.56 22.32
N VAL A 15 -12.62 -36.66 21.94
CA VAL A 15 -11.19 -36.65 21.58
C VAL A 15 -10.95 -35.81 20.33
N VAL A 16 -11.82 -35.90 19.31
CA VAL A 16 -11.68 -35.13 18.07
C VAL A 16 -11.77 -33.62 18.33
N ILE A 17 -12.76 -33.16 19.09
CA ILE A 17 -12.87 -31.72 19.39
C ILE A 17 -11.70 -31.23 20.25
N ALA A 18 -11.16 -32.07 21.15
CA ALA A 18 -9.98 -31.73 21.95
C ALA A 18 -8.74 -31.56 21.08
N VAL A 19 -8.51 -32.48 20.13
CA VAL A 19 -7.40 -32.39 19.16
C VAL A 19 -7.56 -31.15 18.27
N ILE A 20 -8.78 -30.87 17.77
CA ILE A 20 -9.05 -29.66 16.97
C ILE A 20 -8.76 -28.39 17.78
N ALA A 21 -9.13 -28.32 19.06
CA ALA A 21 -8.87 -27.17 19.91
C ALA A 21 -7.36 -26.90 20.11
N ILE A 22 -6.57 -27.97 20.32
CA ILE A 22 -5.10 -27.87 20.45
C ILE A 22 -4.47 -27.39 19.14
N LEU A 23 -4.86 -28.00 18.01
CA LEU A 23 -4.35 -27.63 16.69
C LEU A 23 -4.74 -26.19 16.31
N ALA A 24 -5.98 -25.77 16.59
CA ALA A 24 -6.45 -24.41 16.34
C ALA A 24 -5.65 -23.37 17.14
N GLY A 25 -5.32 -23.66 18.40
CA GLY A 25 -4.47 -22.81 19.23
C GLY A 25 -3.08 -22.61 18.63
N ALA A 26 -2.42 -23.69 18.19
CA ALA A 26 -1.05 -23.66 17.66
C ALA A 26 -0.91 -22.87 16.36
N ILE A 27 -1.91 -22.88 15.47
CA ILE A 27 -1.85 -22.21 14.17
C ILE A 27 -1.82 -20.69 14.30
N THR A 28 -2.47 -20.11 15.32
CA THR A 28 -2.69 -18.66 15.39
C THR A 28 -1.43 -17.80 15.61
N VAL A 29 -0.38 -18.34 16.24
CA VAL A 29 0.79 -17.54 16.67
C VAL A 29 1.72 -17.18 15.49
N GLY A 30 1.72 -17.96 14.39
CA GLY A 30 2.67 -17.79 13.28
C GLY A 30 2.21 -16.92 12.09
N VAL A 31 0.90 -16.76 11.89
CA VAL A 31 0.37 -16.26 10.61
C VAL A 31 0.48 -14.73 10.47
N ASN A 32 0.43 -13.98 11.57
CA ASN A 32 0.44 -12.52 11.55
C ASN A 32 1.76 -11.93 11.00
N GLY A 33 2.91 -12.52 11.32
CA GLY A 33 4.21 -12.07 10.80
C GLY A 33 4.40 -12.35 9.30
N MET A 34 3.81 -13.43 8.79
CA MET A 34 3.88 -13.79 7.37
C MET A 34 3.09 -12.80 6.50
N PHE A 35 1.88 -12.43 6.92
CA PHE A 35 1.08 -11.44 6.19
C PHE A 35 1.73 -10.06 6.15
N TYR A 36 2.38 -9.65 7.24
CA TYR A 36 3.13 -8.41 7.30
C TYR A 36 4.22 -8.36 6.23
N LYS A 37 5.11 -9.38 6.20
CA LYS A 37 6.21 -9.45 5.23
C LYS A 37 5.71 -9.49 3.79
N SER A 38 4.66 -10.26 3.53
CA SER A 38 4.07 -10.39 2.20
C SER A 38 3.55 -9.05 1.70
N ARG A 39 2.80 -8.33 2.53
CA ARG A 39 2.29 -6.99 2.21
C ARG A 39 3.41 -5.97 2.02
N LEU A 40 4.44 -6.01 2.87
CA LEU A 40 5.60 -5.14 2.76
C LEU A 40 6.38 -5.39 1.47
N GLY A 41 6.64 -6.66 1.14
CA GLY A 41 7.28 -7.05 -0.12
C GLY A 41 6.50 -6.58 -1.34
N ARG A 42 5.17 -6.74 -1.30
CA ARG A 42 4.26 -6.21 -2.34
C ARG A 42 4.38 -4.69 -2.46
N ALA A 43 4.35 -3.97 -1.33
CA ALA A 43 4.47 -2.52 -1.31
C ALA A 43 5.82 -2.04 -1.90
N LYS A 44 6.94 -2.71 -1.57
CA LYS A 44 8.26 -2.42 -2.14
C LYS A 44 8.31 -2.66 -3.65
N ALA A 45 7.72 -3.76 -4.14
CA ALA A 45 7.64 -4.04 -5.58
C ALA A 45 6.83 -2.97 -6.32
N MET A 46 5.69 -2.56 -5.76
CA MET A 46 4.84 -1.52 -6.33
C MET A 46 5.52 -0.15 -6.36
N ARG A 47 6.28 0.20 -5.32
CA ARG A 47 7.12 1.41 -5.29
C ARG A 47 8.08 1.43 -6.49
N THR A 48 8.80 0.33 -6.71
CA THR A 48 9.74 0.20 -7.82
C THR A 48 9.03 0.30 -9.17
N LEU A 49 7.86 -0.32 -9.31
CA LEU A 49 7.04 -0.25 -10.51
C LEU A 49 6.63 1.20 -10.84
N LEU A 50 6.12 1.95 -9.86
CA LEU A 50 5.72 3.35 -10.04
C LEU A 50 6.92 4.24 -10.38
N GLN A 51 8.06 4.06 -9.70
CA GLN A 51 9.27 4.83 -9.97
C GLN A 51 9.77 4.57 -11.40
N SER A 52 9.89 3.31 -11.81
CA SER A 52 10.29 2.95 -13.18
C SER A 52 9.30 3.46 -14.22
N GLY A 53 8.00 3.47 -13.91
CA GLY A 53 6.97 4.05 -14.77
C GLY A 53 7.13 5.56 -14.97
N LEU A 54 7.49 6.31 -13.91
CA LEU A 54 7.79 7.74 -14.00
C LEU A 54 9.07 8.01 -14.82
N GLU A 55 10.14 7.25 -14.57
CA GLU A 55 11.41 7.39 -15.32
C GLU A 55 11.20 7.06 -16.81
N THR A 56 10.42 6.02 -17.12
CA THR A 56 10.08 5.65 -18.51
C THR A 56 9.18 6.69 -19.17
N PHE A 57 8.26 7.30 -18.40
CA PHE A 57 7.44 8.40 -18.91
C PHE A 57 8.30 9.58 -19.32
N TYR A 58 9.22 10.02 -18.46
CA TYR A 58 10.15 11.11 -18.75
C TYR A 58 11.02 10.77 -19.98
N ALA A 59 11.60 9.57 -20.03
CA ALA A 59 12.42 9.12 -21.15
C ALA A 59 11.69 9.12 -22.51
N ARG A 60 10.35 9.02 -22.51
CA ARG A 60 9.54 9.00 -23.75
C ARG A 60 8.98 10.35 -24.14
N THR A 61 8.57 11.15 -23.16
CA THR A 61 7.87 12.41 -23.40
C THR A 61 8.84 13.61 -23.38
N GLY A 62 10.00 13.46 -22.74
CA GLY A 62 10.95 14.54 -22.50
C GLY A 62 10.57 15.43 -21.31
N GLU A 63 9.44 15.17 -20.66
CA GLU A 63 8.88 15.97 -19.58
C GLU A 63 8.41 15.07 -18.45
N TRP A 64 8.40 15.58 -17.22
CA TRP A 64 7.77 14.87 -16.12
C TRP A 64 6.24 15.03 -16.17
N PRO A 65 5.47 14.19 -15.45
CA PRO A 65 4.05 14.48 -15.23
C PRO A 65 3.83 15.89 -14.66
N ASP A 66 2.72 16.53 -15.03
CA ASP A 66 2.47 17.97 -14.82
C ASP A 66 2.85 18.51 -13.42
N PRO A 67 2.52 17.83 -12.29
CA PRO A 67 2.87 18.35 -10.97
C PRO A 67 4.38 18.43 -10.73
N ILE A 68 5.16 17.48 -11.25
CA ILE A 68 6.62 17.51 -11.16
C ILE A 68 7.17 18.50 -12.17
N GLN A 69 6.63 18.55 -13.39
CA GLN A 69 7.07 19.48 -14.43
C GLN A 69 6.97 20.94 -13.95
N LYS A 70 5.87 21.31 -13.28
CA LYS A 70 5.71 22.63 -12.65
C LYS A 70 6.75 22.92 -11.55
N LEU A 71 7.23 21.89 -10.85
CA LEU A 71 8.30 22.03 -9.85
C LEU A 71 9.69 22.12 -10.51
N ALA A 72 9.88 21.48 -11.65
CA ALA A 72 11.10 21.56 -12.46
C ALA A 72 11.25 22.95 -13.11
N GLU A 73 10.15 23.50 -13.63
CA GLU A 73 10.09 24.83 -14.26
C GLU A 73 9.98 25.97 -13.23
N GLY A 74 9.55 25.66 -12.01
CA GLY A 74 9.18 26.63 -10.97
C GLY A 74 9.98 26.57 -9.68
N THR A 75 9.44 27.23 -8.64
CA THR A 75 10.03 27.53 -7.33
C THR A 75 10.70 26.33 -6.63
N GLY A 76 11.98 26.05 -6.93
CA GLY A 76 12.66 24.93 -6.29
C GLY A 76 14.13 24.68 -6.62
N ALA A 77 14.73 25.36 -7.61
CA ALA A 77 16.10 25.06 -8.07
C ALA A 77 17.17 24.98 -6.96
N ASN A 78 16.95 25.64 -5.82
CA ASN A 78 17.85 25.63 -4.67
C ASN A 78 17.57 24.57 -3.60
N LYS A 79 16.47 23.81 -3.67
CA LYS A 79 16.16 22.74 -2.69
C LYS A 79 16.76 21.40 -3.15
N ASP A 80 17.35 20.66 -2.21
CA ASP A 80 17.92 19.34 -2.50
C ASP A 80 16.83 18.30 -2.82
N SER A 81 15.68 18.39 -2.17
CA SER A 81 14.52 17.55 -2.47
C SER A 81 13.21 18.28 -2.17
N ILE A 82 12.17 17.93 -2.91
CA ILE A 82 10.82 18.47 -2.77
C ILE A 82 9.87 17.28 -2.62
N LEU A 83 9.18 17.21 -1.49
CA LEU A 83 8.08 16.26 -1.29
C LEU A 83 6.82 16.81 -1.96
N LEU A 84 6.25 16.05 -2.90
CA LEU A 84 4.97 16.37 -3.51
C LEU A 84 3.83 16.16 -2.50
N SER A 85 2.75 16.93 -2.65
CA SER A 85 1.53 16.66 -1.90
C SER A 85 0.95 15.30 -2.30
N ASP A 86 0.18 14.67 -1.42
CA ASP A 86 -0.41 13.36 -1.69
C ASP A 86 -1.30 13.37 -2.95
N ASN A 87 -1.94 14.50 -3.25
CA ASN A 87 -2.79 14.64 -4.44
C ASN A 87 -1.95 14.87 -5.71
N ASP A 88 -0.89 15.67 -5.64
CA ASP A 88 0.03 15.87 -6.75
C ASP A 88 0.74 14.55 -7.12
N ALA A 89 1.13 13.76 -6.11
CA ALA A 89 1.69 12.43 -6.34
C ALA A 89 0.69 11.50 -7.04
N ASP A 90 -0.57 11.50 -6.61
CA ASP A 90 -1.64 10.74 -7.27
C ASP A 90 -1.88 11.23 -8.71
N ASP A 91 -1.80 12.53 -8.97
CA ASP A 91 -1.88 13.09 -10.33
C ASP A 91 -0.76 12.58 -11.22
N CYS A 92 0.49 12.58 -10.74
CA CYS A 92 1.61 11.97 -11.47
C CYS A 92 1.36 10.50 -11.79
N PHE A 93 0.83 9.73 -10.84
CA PHE A 93 0.52 8.32 -11.06
C PHE A 93 -0.68 8.11 -12.00
N ARG A 94 -1.68 9.01 -11.97
CA ARG A 94 -2.78 9.01 -12.95
C ARG A 94 -2.26 9.21 -14.37
N ASP A 95 -1.28 10.08 -14.57
CA ASP A 95 -0.75 10.39 -15.90
C ASP A 95 0.02 9.22 -16.51
N ILE A 96 0.91 8.57 -15.75
CA ILE A 96 1.63 7.37 -16.24
C ILE A 96 0.68 6.20 -16.53
N VAL A 97 -0.39 6.05 -15.74
CA VAL A 97 -1.42 5.03 -15.98
C VAL A 97 -2.24 5.38 -17.21
N ARG A 98 -2.60 6.66 -17.41
CA ARG A 98 -3.40 7.13 -18.56
C ARG A 98 -2.74 6.76 -19.88
N ILE A 99 -1.44 6.98 -20.02
CA ILE A 99 -0.68 6.61 -21.22
C ILE A 99 -0.58 5.08 -21.40
N SER A 100 -0.67 4.32 -20.30
CA SER A 100 -0.47 2.87 -20.31
C SER A 100 -1.72 2.02 -20.57
N VAL A 101 -2.93 2.56 -20.45
CA VAL A 101 -4.18 1.77 -20.55
C VAL A 101 -5.15 2.18 -21.67
N GLY A 102 -4.82 3.21 -22.46
CA GLY A 102 -5.67 3.69 -23.55
C GLY A 102 -5.75 2.76 -24.78
N PRO A 103 -6.71 3.00 -25.70
CA PRO A 103 -6.84 2.23 -26.95
C PRO A 103 -5.60 2.33 -27.87
N ASN A 104 -4.82 3.40 -27.74
CA ASN A 104 -3.51 3.59 -28.40
C ASN A 104 -2.38 3.64 -27.36
N ALA A 105 -2.49 2.84 -26.30
CA ALA A 105 -1.53 2.85 -25.21
C ALA A 105 -0.11 2.57 -25.73
N LYS A 106 0.83 3.43 -25.30
CA LYS A 106 2.25 3.15 -25.37
C LYS A 106 2.69 2.91 -23.93
N PRO A 107 2.53 1.68 -23.40
CA PRO A 107 2.66 1.43 -21.97
C PRO A 107 4.05 1.79 -21.46
N VAL A 108 4.09 2.67 -20.46
CA VAL A 108 5.29 3.03 -19.70
C VAL A 108 5.47 2.10 -18.50
N MET A 109 4.39 1.49 -18.03
CA MET A 109 4.37 0.45 -17.01
C MET A 109 3.09 -0.40 -17.12
N ASP A 110 3.08 -1.60 -16.54
CA ASP A 110 1.87 -2.40 -16.36
C ASP A 110 1.17 -2.02 -15.04
N PRO A 111 -0.06 -1.47 -15.07
CA PRO A 111 -0.77 -1.08 -13.86
C PRO A 111 -1.46 -2.24 -13.13
N SER A 112 -1.44 -3.46 -13.66
CA SER A 112 -2.13 -4.62 -13.06
C SER A 112 -1.70 -4.91 -11.62
N GLY A 113 -0.43 -4.64 -11.30
CA GLY A 113 0.15 -4.80 -9.96
C GLY A 113 -0.18 -3.68 -8.98
N LEU A 114 -0.87 -2.63 -9.42
CA LEU A 114 -1.16 -1.47 -8.57
C LEU A 114 -2.32 -1.73 -7.60
N PHE A 115 -2.33 -0.96 -6.52
CA PHE A 115 -3.34 -0.97 -5.47
C PHE A 115 -3.89 0.45 -5.33
N VAL A 116 -5.21 0.56 -5.32
CA VAL A 116 -5.89 1.84 -5.50
C VAL A 116 -7.09 1.99 -4.57
N ALA A 117 -7.47 3.24 -4.34
CA ALA A 117 -8.67 3.63 -3.60
C ALA A 117 -9.36 4.81 -4.28
N GLN A 118 -10.52 5.21 -3.76
CA GLN A 118 -11.27 6.39 -4.19
C GLN A 118 -11.76 7.12 -2.95
N GLY A 119 -11.75 8.46 -2.96
CA GLY A 119 -12.33 9.26 -1.88
C GLY A 119 -11.52 9.23 -0.58
N VAL A 120 -10.22 8.99 -0.67
CA VAL A 120 -9.31 9.13 0.47
C VAL A 120 -8.88 10.59 0.58
N ASP A 121 -9.13 11.25 1.71
CA ASP A 121 -8.69 12.64 1.93
C ASP A 121 -7.16 12.69 2.14
N GLU A 122 -6.67 11.84 3.04
CA GLU A 122 -5.25 11.57 3.29
C GLU A 122 -5.14 10.05 3.50
N GLY A 123 -4.17 9.37 2.87
CA GLY A 123 -4.00 7.93 3.06
C GLY A 123 -3.86 7.57 4.54
N CYS A 124 -4.34 6.39 4.95
CA CYS A 124 -4.18 5.95 6.34
C CYS A 124 -2.70 5.77 6.65
N THR A 125 -2.16 6.48 7.65
CA THR A 125 -0.96 6.01 8.34
C THR A 125 -1.33 4.71 9.06
N ASP A 126 -0.59 3.62 8.83
CA ASP A 126 -0.93 2.25 9.30
C ASP A 126 -0.81 2.04 10.83
N ILE A 127 -0.99 3.12 11.62
CA ILE A 127 -0.89 3.17 13.08
C ILE A 127 -2.22 3.61 13.74
N HIS A 128 -3.32 3.75 12.99
CA HIS A 128 -4.60 4.27 13.54
C HIS A 128 -5.16 3.55 14.79
N ARG A 129 -4.88 2.26 14.99
CA ARG A 129 -5.38 1.47 16.13
C ARG A 129 -4.43 1.44 17.33
N ALA A 130 -3.22 1.96 17.17
CA ALA A 130 -2.19 1.95 18.20
C ALA A 130 -1.55 3.34 18.36
N TRP A 131 -2.25 4.41 17.97
CA TRP A 131 -1.70 5.77 17.97
C TRP A 131 -1.15 6.14 19.34
N ASP A 132 -1.92 5.95 20.41
CA ASP A 132 -1.51 6.30 21.76
C ASP A 132 -0.33 5.44 22.24
N THR A 133 -0.31 4.17 21.86
CA THR A 133 0.82 3.26 22.08
C THR A 133 2.06 3.72 21.32
N ALA A 134 1.90 4.15 20.06
CA ALA A 134 2.97 4.66 19.23
C ALA A 134 3.54 5.99 19.73
N VAL A 135 2.69 6.89 20.26
CA VAL A 135 3.14 8.10 20.96
C VAL A 135 3.95 7.72 22.20
N LYS A 136 3.43 6.79 23.03
CA LYS A 136 4.11 6.33 24.25
C LYS A 136 5.47 5.70 23.99
N HIS A 137 5.64 5.02 22.86
CA HIS A 137 6.92 4.43 22.46
C HIS A 137 7.79 5.36 21.61
N GLY A 138 7.43 6.65 21.47
CA GLY A 138 8.22 7.62 20.69
C GLY A 138 8.25 7.35 19.19
N ILE A 139 7.35 6.50 18.70
CA ILE A 139 7.23 6.13 17.28
C ILE A 139 6.62 7.29 16.50
N VAL A 140 5.60 7.95 17.06
CA VAL A 140 4.98 9.16 16.48
C VAL A 140 5.00 10.30 17.49
N ASN A 141 5.00 11.54 17.01
CA ASN A 141 4.92 12.75 17.83
C ASN A 141 3.61 13.52 17.57
N SER A 142 3.39 14.61 18.30
CA SER A 142 2.20 15.47 18.16
C SER A 142 2.07 16.15 16.79
N GLY A 143 3.16 16.23 16.00
CA GLY A 143 3.16 16.73 14.63
C GLY A 143 2.95 15.64 13.56
N SER A 144 2.91 14.37 13.95
CA SER A 144 2.71 13.26 13.03
C SER A 144 1.25 13.23 12.55
N ARG A 145 1.02 12.99 11.24
CA ARG A 145 -0.34 12.89 10.68
C ARG A 145 -1.05 11.62 11.20
N LYS A 146 -2.01 11.82 12.11
CA LYS A 146 -2.95 10.78 12.56
C LYS A 146 -4.03 10.56 11.50
N CYS A 147 -4.26 9.31 11.05
CA CYS A 147 -5.42 9.00 10.20
C CYS A 147 -6.70 9.50 10.91
N SER A 148 -7.53 10.29 10.22
CA SER A 148 -8.75 10.92 10.75
C SER A 148 -9.91 9.95 11.04
N GLY A 149 -9.63 8.64 11.09
CA GLY A 149 -10.65 7.58 11.26
C GLY A 149 -11.34 7.15 9.97
N LYS A 150 -11.17 7.89 8.86
CA LYS A 150 -11.72 7.55 7.52
C LYS A 150 -10.86 6.53 6.75
N CYS A 151 -10.22 5.60 7.44
CA CYS A 151 -9.21 4.74 6.84
C CYS A 151 -9.86 3.67 5.92
N MET A 152 -9.73 3.83 4.61
CA MET A 152 -10.41 2.97 3.62
C MET A 152 -9.66 1.67 3.33
N ARG A 153 -10.38 0.70 2.76
CA ARG A 153 -9.78 -0.46 2.11
C ARG A 153 -9.54 -0.11 0.65
N GLY A 154 -8.32 -0.35 0.17
CA GLY A 154 -8.02 -0.29 -1.25
C GLY A 154 -8.43 -1.58 -1.95
N ARG A 155 -8.27 -1.60 -3.27
CA ARG A 155 -8.50 -2.74 -4.15
C ARG A 155 -7.37 -2.85 -5.16
N ASP A 156 -7.19 -4.04 -5.71
CA ASP A 156 -6.27 -4.24 -6.82
C ASP A 156 -6.77 -3.47 -8.05
N PHE A 157 -5.84 -2.90 -8.82
CA PHE A 157 -6.16 -2.05 -9.96
C PHE A 157 -7.08 -2.73 -10.98
N THR A 158 -6.80 -3.99 -11.29
CA THR A 158 -7.61 -4.81 -12.22
C THR A 158 -9.04 -4.99 -11.73
N GLU A 159 -9.23 -5.17 -10.41
CA GLU A 159 -10.55 -5.27 -9.81
C GLU A 159 -11.28 -3.92 -9.82
N ALA A 160 -10.56 -2.85 -9.46
CA ALA A 160 -11.08 -1.49 -9.41
C ALA A 160 -11.49 -0.96 -10.80
N THR A 161 -10.85 -1.43 -11.87
CA THR A 161 -11.10 -0.98 -13.25
C THR A 161 -11.95 -1.93 -14.08
N LYS A 162 -12.35 -3.08 -13.52
CA LYS A 162 -13.12 -4.12 -14.22
C LYS A 162 -14.34 -3.54 -14.93
N LYS A 163 -14.39 -3.72 -16.26
CA LYS A 163 -15.51 -3.27 -17.11
C LYS A 163 -16.82 -3.92 -16.64
N GLY A 164 -17.88 -3.12 -16.53
CA GLY A 164 -19.20 -3.57 -16.08
C GLY A 164 -19.35 -3.73 -14.55
N SER A 165 -18.31 -3.47 -13.75
CA SER A 165 -18.42 -3.45 -12.29
C SER A 165 -19.21 -2.22 -11.83
N ALA A 166 -20.22 -2.43 -10.97
CA ALA A 166 -21.01 -1.35 -10.36
C ALA A 166 -20.14 -0.39 -9.52
N ASN A 167 -19.06 -0.90 -8.92
CA ASN A 167 -18.15 -0.13 -8.07
C ASN A 167 -16.82 0.17 -8.78
N ARG A 168 -16.84 0.41 -10.09
CA ARG A 168 -15.64 0.76 -10.86
C ARG A 168 -15.11 2.15 -10.47
N ILE A 169 -13.82 2.23 -10.18
CA ILE A 169 -13.14 3.50 -9.89
C ILE A 169 -12.71 4.14 -11.21
N LYS A 170 -13.09 5.39 -11.43
CA LYS A 170 -12.60 6.18 -12.57
C LYS A 170 -11.17 6.62 -12.30
N LEU A 171 -10.33 6.63 -13.34
CA LEU A 171 -8.93 7.06 -13.22
C LEU A 171 -8.79 8.47 -12.64
N SER A 172 -9.70 9.39 -12.99
CA SER A 172 -9.68 10.78 -12.51
C SER A 172 -9.87 10.94 -10.99
N SER A 173 -10.49 9.98 -10.32
CA SER A 173 -10.73 9.98 -8.87
C SER A 173 -9.94 8.87 -8.17
N MET A 174 -8.99 8.26 -8.86
CA MET A 174 -8.23 7.14 -8.37
C MET A 174 -7.04 7.65 -7.57
N ASN A 175 -6.90 7.13 -6.36
CA ASN A 175 -5.75 7.36 -5.50
C ASN A 175 -4.87 6.10 -5.51
N PHE A 176 -3.57 6.28 -5.57
CA PHE A 176 -2.59 5.20 -5.70
C PHE A 176 -1.84 4.99 -4.39
N GLY A 177 -1.62 3.74 -4.07
CA GLY A 177 -1.07 3.39 -2.78
C GLY A 177 -0.74 1.92 -2.68
N TYR A 178 -0.62 1.45 -1.46
CA TYR A 178 -0.31 0.06 -1.16
C TYR A 178 -1.15 -0.41 0.02
N GLN A 179 -1.20 -1.73 0.18
CA GLN A 179 -1.81 -2.35 1.34
C GLN A 179 -0.85 -2.25 2.52
N GLY A 180 -1.21 -1.49 3.55
CA GLY A 180 -0.46 -1.32 4.78
C GLY A 180 -0.16 -2.67 5.45
N PRO A 181 1.09 -2.92 5.84
CA PRO A 181 1.51 -4.24 6.27
C PRO A 181 0.90 -4.69 7.61
N ASN A 182 0.57 -3.77 8.52
CA ASN A 182 -0.03 -4.08 9.82
C ASN A 182 -1.51 -4.43 9.68
N HIS A 183 -2.33 -3.49 9.22
CA HIS A 183 -3.79 -3.64 9.25
C HIS A 183 -4.43 -3.89 7.89
N GLY A 184 -3.64 -3.94 6.81
CA GLY A 184 -4.14 -4.17 5.45
C GLY A 184 -4.97 -3.00 4.91
N ARG A 185 -4.82 -1.80 5.50
CA ARG A 185 -5.53 -0.57 5.09
C ARG A 185 -4.80 0.10 3.92
N PHE A 186 -5.49 0.99 3.22
CA PHE A 186 -4.86 1.73 2.13
C PHE A 186 -3.92 2.82 2.66
N CYS A 187 -2.66 2.75 2.25
CA CYS A 187 -1.61 3.74 2.53
C CYS A 187 -1.15 4.36 1.21
N ARG A 188 -0.90 5.67 1.18
CA ARG A 188 -0.39 6.35 -0.02
C ARG A 188 1.13 6.29 -0.09
N PHE A 189 1.68 6.37 -1.30
CA PHE A 189 3.12 6.57 -1.48
C PHE A 189 3.50 8.03 -1.25
N ARG A 190 4.76 8.27 -0.88
CA ARG A 190 5.38 9.60 -0.92
C ARG A 190 6.19 9.72 -2.20
N LEU A 191 6.08 10.86 -2.88
CA LEU A 191 6.84 11.14 -4.10
C LEU A 191 7.75 12.33 -3.87
N TYR A 192 9.06 12.10 -4.03
CA TYR A 192 10.08 13.14 -3.95
C TYR A 192 10.59 13.46 -5.34
N TYR A 193 10.74 14.74 -5.63
CA TYR A 193 11.47 15.26 -6.78
C TYR A 193 12.80 15.87 -6.31
N TYR A 194 13.87 15.63 -7.04
CA TYR A 194 15.23 16.11 -6.77
C TYR A 194 15.68 17.01 -7.92
N PRO A 195 15.46 18.34 -7.82
CA PRO A 195 15.69 19.28 -8.92
C PRO A 195 17.13 19.28 -9.45
N LYS A 196 18.12 19.16 -8.55
CA LYS A 196 19.55 19.20 -8.92
C LYS A 196 20.00 18.03 -9.81
N SER A 197 19.39 16.87 -9.61
CA SER A 197 19.70 15.65 -10.37
C SER A 197 18.66 15.36 -11.47
N ASP A 198 17.57 16.12 -11.48
CA ASP A 198 16.35 15.83 -12.24
C ASP A 198 15.90 14.36 -12.08
N THR A 199 15.71 13.92 -10.83
CA THR A 199 15.27 12.55 -10.54
C THR A 199 14.09 12.51 -9.59
N VAL A 200 13.37 11.38 -9.59
CA VAL A 200 12.24 11.13 -8.69
C VAL A 200 12.52 9.93 -7.81
N LYS A 201 11.98 9.94 -6.58
CA LYS A 201 11.92 8.75 -5.73
C LYS A 201 10.52 8.55 -5.20
N VAL A 202 9.97 7.37 -5.44
CA VAL A 202 8.77 6.91 -4.77
C VAL A 202 9.20 6.22 -3.48
N LEU A 203 8.58 6.56 -2.36
CA LEU A 203 8.84 5.97 -1.06
C LEU A 203 7.55 5.47 -0.44
N LEU A 204 7.64 4.40 0.35
CA LEU A 204 6.56 4.03 1.24
C LEU A 204 6.37 5.14 2.26
N GLN A 205 5.14 5.36 2.71
CA GLN A 205 4.94 6.17 3.90
C GLN A 205 5.69 5.47 5.03
N PRO A 206 6.68 6.14 5.66
CA PRO A 206 7.31 5.55 6.82
C PRO A 206 6.22 5.29 7.84
N ALA A 207 6.21 4.11 8.48
CA ALA A 207 5.21 3.77 9.50
C ALA A 207 5.07 4.93 10.48
N ALA A 208 6.22 5.48 10.88
CA ALA A 208 6.40 6.86 11.27
C ALA A 208 7.84 7.23 10.90
N GLU A 209 8.12 8.50 10.71
CA GLU A 209 9.47 9.03 10.54
C GLU A 209 10.43 8.39 11.57
N ARG A 210 11.60 7.91 11.13
CA ARG A 210 12.57 7.18 11.94
C ARG A 210 12.86 7.88 13.28
N ALA A 211 12.48 7.25 14.39
CA ALA A 211 13.19 7.38 15.66
C ALA A 211 13.24 5.98 16.31
N HIS A 212 14.30 5.25 15.98
CA HIS A 212 14.80 4.08 16.72
C HIS A 212 13.85 2.89 16.95
N GLY A 213 14.06 1.84 16.16
CA GLY A 213 13.99 0.47 16.66
C GLY A 213 12.73 -0.31 16.28
N LYS A 214 12.96 -1.32 15.43
CA LYS A 214 12.21 -2.59 15.29
C LYS A 214 10.68 -2.51 15.33
N TYR A 215 10.06 -2.85 14.20
CA TYR A 215 8.68 -3.37 14.22
C TYR A 215 8.58 -4.50 15.27
N PRO A 216 7.43 -4.68 15.96
CA PRO A 216 7.24 -5.74 16.96
C PRO A 216 7.52 -7.16 16.42
N ASN A 217 7.59 -7.33 15.11
CA ASN A 217 7.90 -8.57 14.40
C ASN A 217 9.30 -8.60 13.76
N GLY A 218 10.15 -7.59 13.98
CA GLY A 218 11.60 -7.67 13.72
C GLY A 218 12.10 -7.47 12.28
N PHE A 219 11.28 -7.04 11.31
CA PHE A 219 11.75 -6.87 9.92
C PHE A 219 12.06 -5.42 9.57
N ILE A 220 13.34 -5.12 9.36
CA ILE A 220 13.83 -3.80 8.97
C ILE A 220 13.58 -3.58 7.47
N ASP A 221 13.11 -2.37 7.14
CA ASP A 221 13.08 -1.87 5.78
C ASP A 221 14.49 -1.45 5.38
N ASP A 222 15.22 -2.32 4.68
CA ASP A 222 16.25 -1.86 3.75
C ASP A 222 15.62 -0.94 2.68
#